data_AF-A0A7C7QCR9-F1
#
_entry.id   AF-A0A7C7QCR9-F1
#
_cell.length_a   1.000
_cell.length_b   1.000
_cell.length_c   1.000
_cell.angle_alpha   90.00
_cell.angle_beta   90.00
_cell.angle_gamma   90.00
#
_symmetry.space_group_name_H-M   'P 1'
#
loop_
_entity.id
_entity.type
_entity.pdbx_description
1 polymer ?
#
loop_
_entity_poly.entity_id
_entity_poly.type
_entity_poly.pdbx_seq_one_letter_code
_entity_poly.pdbx_strand_id
1 'polypeptide(L)'
;MTLMDAARNGKILKEFSQVAEAEGLSVERILAGLRSGRIVIVRNVVRVGVEPLGIGEGLRVKINANIGSSPEVEDLEYEVEKAKTAVKYGADTVMDLSTGGDLDNIRRRILEEVKVPIGTVPIYQAGIEAARKSKLLVDMTEDDILKVIEKHGKDGVDFMTIHAGITRETVERLQKIGRVAGIVSRGGAFLASWILRHEREN
;
A
#
# COMPACT_ATOMS: atom_id res chain seq x y z
N MET A 1 -5.87 6.85 16.49
CA MET A 1 -7.19 7.35 16.04
C MET A 1 -7.07 7.68 14.57
N THR A 2 -7.95 7.16 13.71
CA THR A 2 -7.89 7.46 12.27
C THR A 2 -8.59 8.78 11.93
N LEU A 3 -8.34 9.33 10.74
CA LEU A 3 -9.02 10.54 10.25
C LEU A 3 -10.52 10.30 10.01
N MET A 4 -10.90 9.08 9.62
CA MET A 4 -12.30 8.69 9.48
C MET A 4 -13.01 8.64 10.84
N ASP A 5 -12.36 8.07 11.87
CA ASP A 5 -12.91 8.05 13.23
C ASP A 5 -13.06 9.47 13.78
N ALA A 6 -12.06 10.33 13.56
CA ALA A 6 -12.14 11.72 13.97
C ALA A 6 -13.33 12.44 13.34
N ALA A 7 -13.54 12.28 12.02
CA ALA A 7 -14.66 12.88 11.30
C ALA A 7 -16.02 12.36 11.79
N ARG A 8 -16.15 11.06 12.05
CA ARG A 8 -17.39 10.43 12.57
C ARG A 8 -17.72 10.88 14.00
N ASN A 9 -16.69 11.09 14.83
CA ASN A 9 -16.84 11.54 16.21
C ASN A 9 -16.91 13.08 16.35
N GLY A 10 -17.08 13.81 15.24
CA GLY A 10 -17.24 15.27 15.27
C GLY A 10 -15.98 16.04 15.67
N LYS A 11 -14.80 15.39 15.72
CA LYS A 11 -13.53 16.10 15.92
C LYS A 11 -13.17 16.85 14.65
N ILE A 12 -12.67 18.07 14.79
CA ILE A 12 -12.17 18.87 13.67
C ILE A 12 -10.65 18.83 13.70
N LEU A 13 -10.06 18.26 12.66
CA LEU A 13 -8.62 18.13 12.49
C LEU A 13 -8.16 19.01 11.33
N LYS A 14 -6.91 19.49 11.40
CA LYS A 14 -6.32 20.38 10.38
C LYS A 14 -6.26 19.73 9.00
N GLU A 15 -6.14 18.41 8.96
CA GLU A 15 -6.07 17.61 7.74
C GLU A 15 -7.33 17.80 6.88
N PHE A 16 -8.49 18.06 7.49
CA PHE A 16 -9.72 18.29 6.75
C PHE A 16 -9.70 19.60 6.00
N SER A 17 -9.17 20.66 6.62
CA SER A 17 -9.01 21.98 5.99
C SER A 17 -7.92 21.94 4.91
N GLN A 18 -6.80 21.26 5.15
CA GLN A 18 -5.73 21.09 4.15
C GLN A 18 -6.24 20.41 2.87
N VAL A 19 -7.00 19.31 3.02
CA VAL A 19 -7.58 18.62 1.85
C VAL A 19 -8.67 19.46 1.19
N ALA A 20 -9.50 20.16 1.96
CA ALA A 20 -10.53 21.04 1.42
C ALA A 20 -9.92 22.15 0.56
N GLU A 21 -8.86 22.80 1.04
CA GLU A 21 -8.12 23.84 0.32
C GLU A 21 -7.47 23.29 -0.96
N ALA A 22 -6.77 22.15 -0.87
CA ALA A 22 -6.10 21.52 -2.02
C ALA A 22 -7.08 21.08 -3.14
N GLU A 23 -8.34 20.84 -2.79
CA GLU A 23 -9.40 20.43 -3.71
C GLU A 23 -10.33 21.59 -4.12
N GLY A 24 -10.20 22.78 -3.51
CA GLY A 24 -11.09 23.91 -3.74
C GLY A 24 -12.54 23.66 -3.28
N LEU A 25 -12.71 22.91 -2.20
CA LEU A 25 -14.01 22.49 -1.63
C LEU A 25 -14.20 22.99 -0.20
N SER A 26 -15.40 22.85 0.34
CA SER A 26 -15.66 23.15 1.75
C SER A 26 -15.25 21.98 2.67
N VAL A 27 -14.89 22.30 3.92
CA VAL A 27 -14.56 21.29 4.94
C VAL A 27 -15.77 20.36 5.19
N GLU A 28 -16.99 20.88 5.13
CA GLU A 28 -18.22 20.11 5.27
C GLU A 28 -18.34 19.03 4.18
N ARG A 29 -17.94 19.35 2.94
CA ARG A 29 -17.93 18.38 1.84
C ARG A 29 -16.92 17.25 2.11
N ILE A 30 -15.72 17.57 2.59
CA ILE A 30 -14.70 16.58 2.97
C ILE A 30 -15.20 15.69 4.11
N LEU A 31 -15.75 16.29 5.18
CA LEU A 31 -16.30 15.57 6.31
C LEU A 31 -17.47 14.66 5.92
N ALA A 32 -18.36 15.10 5.05
CA ALA A 32 -19.46 14.27 4.55
C ALA A 32 -18.93 13.04 3.77
N GLY A 33 -17.91 13.23 2.92
CA GLY A 33 -17.25 12.14 2.22
C GLY A 33 -16.56 11.15 3.15
N LEU A 34 -15.82 11.64 4.16
CA LEU A 34 -15.18 10.81 5.18
C LEU A 34 -16.19 9.99 5.99
N ARG A 35 -17.26 10.64 6.48
CA ARG A 35 -18.30 9.98 7.30
C ARG A 35 -19.01 8.87 6.53
N SER A 36 -19.32 9.12 5.26
CA SER A 36 -19.97 8.16 4.36
C SER A 36 -19.01 7.09 3.81
N GLY A 37 -17.70 7.22 4.01
CA GLY A 37 -16.70 6.30 3.47
C GLY A 37 -16.45 6.46 1.97
N ARG A 38 -16.91 7.54 1.34
CA ARG A 38 -16.68 7.84 -0.09
C ARG A 38 -15.41 8.65 -0.35
N ILE A 39 -14.81 9.19 0.71
CA ILE A 39 -13.49 9.84 0.70
C ILE A 39 -12.64 9.20 1.79
N VAL A 40 -11.37 8.94 1.50
CA VAL A 40 -10.32 8.65 2.46
C VAL A 40 -9.29 9.77 2.42
N ILE A 41 -8.68 10.08 3.56
CA ILE A 41 -7.47 10.92 3.61
C ILE A 41 -6.31 10.02 4.00
N VAL A 42 -5.31 9.92 3.13
CA VAL A 42 -4.11 9.10 3.36
C VAL A 42 -3.01 9.96 3.95
N ARG A 43 -2.61 9.62 5.18
CA ARG A 43 -1.49 10.21 5.91
C ARG A 43 -1.16 9.35 7.12
N ASN A 44 0.02 8.74 7.13
CA ASN A 44 0.52 8.08 8.32
C ASN A 44 0.97 9.13 9.35
N VAL A 45 0.64 8.90 10.62
CA VAL A 45 0.92 9.82 11.74
C VAL A 45 2.41 10.09 11.92
N VAL A 46 3.29 9.15 11.57
CA VAL A 46 4.75 9.31 11.75
C VAL A 46 5.38 10.21 10.69
N ARG A 47 4.70 10.44 9.56
CA ARG A 47 5.24 11.24 8.46
C ARG A 47 4.99 12.73 8.70
N VAL A 48 6.05 13.43 9.09
CA VAL A 48 6.07 14.88 9.29
C VAL A 48 6.37 15.59 7.96
N GLY A 49 5.66 16.69 7.68
CA GLY A 49 5.90 17.49 6.47
C GLY A 49 5.39 16.88 5.17
N VAL A 50 4.52 15.87 5.25
CA VAL A 50 3.78 15.32 4.11
C VAL A 50 2.35 15.83 4.20
N GLU A 51 1.90 16.51 3.15
CA GLU A 51 0.53 17.02 3.08
C GLU A 51 -0.46 15.86 2.98
N PRO A 52 -1.58 15.91 3.73
CA PRO A 52 -2.62 14.89 3.62
C PRO A 52 -3.25 14.91 2.23
N LEU A 53 -3.46 13.74 1.65
CA LEU A 53 -4.11 13.61 0.34
C LEU A 53 -5.51 13.02 0.49
N GLY A 54 -6.52 13.74 -0.02
CA GLY A 54 -7.88 13.21 -0.18
C GLY A 54 -8.00 12.36 -1.45
N ILE A 55 -8.58 11.17 -1.32
CA ILE A 55 -8.90 10.28 -2.44
C ILE A 55 -10.37 9.89 -2.31
N GLY A 56 -11.18 10.17 -3.34
CA GLY A 56 -12.57 9.78 -3.34
C GLY A 56 -13.49 10.59 -4.25
N GLU A 57 -14.79 10.34 -4.09
CA GLU A 57 -15.82 10.87 -4.97
C GLU A 57 -15.96 12.40 -4.92
N GLY A 58 -15.90 13.04 -6.10
CA GLY A 58 -16.01 14.48 -6.25
C GLY A 58 -14.73 15.27 -5.93
N LEU A 59 -13.62 14.58 -5.64
CA LEU A 59 -12.28 15.17 -5.63
C LEU A 59 -11.67 15.04 -7.04
N ARG A 60 -10.54 15.73 -7.30
CA ARG A 60 -9.76 15.48 -8.53
C ARG A 60 -9.35 14.02 -8.63
N VAL A 61 -9.26 13.50 -9.85
CA VAL A 61 -8.64 12.20 -10.11
C VAL A 61 -7.18 12.24 -9.65
N LYS A 62 -6.74 11.15 -8.99
CA LYS A 62 -5.37 10.98 -8.49
C LYS A 62 -4.66 9.89 -9.28
N ILE A 63 -3.38 10.07 -9.52
CA ILE A 63 -2.54 9.10 -10.21
C ILE A 63 -1.46 8.52 -9.28
N ASN A 64 -1.22 7.22 -9.41
CA ASN A 64 -0.20 6.50 -8.66
C ASN A 64 0.92 6.05 -9.58
N ALA A 65 2.18 6.22 -9.15
CA ALA A 65 3.33 5.66 -9.84
C ALA A 65 3.90 4.45 -9.06
N ASN A 66 4.11 3.34 -9.76
CA ASN A 66 4.77 2.17 -9.19
C ASN A 66 6.29 2.25 -9.45
N ILE A 67 7.06 2.10 -8.39
CA ILE A 67 8.52 1.95 -8.42
C ILE A 67 8.90 0.68 -7.64
N GLY A 68 10.19 0.37 -7.55
CA GLY A 68 10.69 -0.74 -6.76
C GLY A 68 11.79 -1.50 -7.48
N SER A 69 12.66 -2.09 -6.66
CA SER A 69 13.76 -2.95 -7.10
C SER A 69 13.28 -4.36 -7.47
N SER A 70 14.14 -5.09 -8.16
CA SER A 70 13.97 -6.51 -8.48
C SER A 70 15.28 -7.27 -8.24
N PRO A 71 15.27 -8.59 -8.11
CA PRO A 71 16.50 -9.38 -7.99
C PRO A 71 17.51 -9.14 -9.14
N GLU A 72 17.02 -8.70 -10.31
CA GLU A 72 17.85 -8.38 -11.47
C GLU A 72 18.47 -6.98 -11.42
N VAL A 73 17.83 -6.03 -10.72
CA VAL A 73 18.27 -4.62 -10.62
C VAL A 73 18.03 -4.13 -9.19
N GLU A 74 19.11 -4.12 -8.41
CA GLU A 74 19.16 -3.73 -7.00
C GLU A 74 19.96 -2.43 -6.82
N ASP A 75 19.44 -1.31 -7.33
CA ASP A 75 20.08 0.00 -7.20
C ASP A 75 19.20 0.98 -6.41
N LEU A 76 19.62 1.26 -5.18
CA LEU A 76 18.93 2.14 -4.25
C LEU A 76 18.74 3.56 -4.77
N GLU A 77 19.81 4.16 -5.32
CA GLU A 77 19.76 5.54 -5.78
C GLU A 77 18.91 5.64 -7.05
N TYR A 78 18.92 4.61 -7.88
CA TYR A 78 18.00 4.50 -9.02
C TYR A 78 16.53 4.44 -8.59
N GLU A 79 16.19 3.68 -7.54
CA GLU A 79 14.81 3.65 -7.00
C GLU A 79 14.36 5.00 -6.45
N VAL A 80 15.25 5.68 -5.72
CA VAL A 80 15.01 7.02 -5.19
C VAL A 80 14.78 8.03 -6.33
N GLU A 81 15.64 8.02 -7.36
CA GLU A 81 15.49 8.92 -8.50
C GLU A 81 14.22 8.64 -9.31
N LYS A 82 13.80 7.37 -9.46
CA LYS A 82 12.49 7.04 -10.04
C LYS A 82 11.34 7.64 -9.25
N ALA A 83 11.36 7.52 -7.92
CA ALA A 83 10.32 8.08 -7.05
C ALA A 83 10.26 9.61 -7.15
N LYS A 84 11.41 10.29 -7.06
CA LYS A 84 11.52 11.75 -7.21
C LYS A 84 11.04 12.21 -8.59
N THR A 85 11.41 11.47 -9.63
CA THR A 85 10.99 11.75 -11.01
C THR A 85 9.48 11.62 -11.16
N ALA A 86 8.88 10.54 -10.64
CA ALA A 86 7.43 10.35 -10.70
C ALA A 86 6.67 11.51 -10.04
N VAL A 87 7.10 11.93 -8.84
CA VAL A 87 6.49 13.05 -8.12
C VAL A 87 6.69 14.36 -8.86
N LYS A 88 7.90 14.62 -9.39
CA LYS A 88 8.19 15.82 -10.20
C LYS A 88 7.26 15.96 -11.40
N TYR A 89 6.86 14.84 -12.02
CA TYR A 89 5.95 14.82 -13.16
C TYR A 89 4.47 14.61 -12.79
N GLY A 90 4.12 14.72 -11.51
CA GLY A 90 2.74 14.86 -11.06
C GLY A 90 2.09 13.60 -10.46
N ALA A 91 2.86 12.57 -10.12
CA ALA A 91 2.31 11.44 -9.36
C ALA A 91 1.78 11.92 -7.99
N ASP A 92 0.49 11.71 -7.71
CA ASP A 92 -0.13 12.07 -6.43
C ASP A 92 0.26 11.10 -5.31
N THR A 93 0.55 9.84 -5.67
CA THR A 93 1.08 8.82 -4.76
C THR A 93 2.16 7.99 -5.44
N VAL A 94 3.00 7.35 -4.64
CA VAL A 94 3.99 6.38 -5.10
C VAL A 94 3.77 5.05 -4.37
N MET A 95 3.94 3.93 -5.05
CA MET A 95 4.03 2.63 -4.38
C MET A 95 5.41 2.02 -4.53
N ASP A 96 5.99 1.64 -3.39
CA ASP A 96 7.18 0.81 -3.36
C ASP A 96 6.79 -0.67 -3.49
N LEU A 97 7.09 -1.24 -4.65
CA LEU A 97 6.85 -2.65 -5.00
C LEU A 97 8.15 -3.46 -5.05
N SER A 98 9.18 -3.01 -4.33
CA SER A 98 10.49 -3.64 -4.30
C SER A 98 10.44 -5.12 -3.92
N THR A 99 11.25 -5.91 -4.61
CA THR A 99 11.37 -7.36 -4.42
C THR A 99 12.82 -7.86 -4.40
N GLY A 100 13.80 -6.98 -4.63
CA GLY A 100 15.23 -7.28 -4.58
C GLY A 100 15.97 -6.37 -3.59
N GLY A 101 17.14 -6.81 -3.14
CA GLY A 101 18.03 -6.04 -2.27
C GLY A 101 17.52 -5.86 -0.84
N ASP A 102 17.94 -4.77 -0.22
CA ASP A 102 17.52 -4.36 1.12
C ASP A 102 16.20 -3.58 1.07
N LEU A 103 15.10 -4.31 1.18
CA LEU A 103 13.73 -3.77 1.10
C LEU A 103 13.44 -2.73 2.18
N ASP A 104 14.04 -2.88 3.38
CA ASP A 104 13.84 -1.94 4.48
C ASP A 104 14.55 -0.62 4.19
N ASN A 105 15.81 -0.69 3.73
CA ASN A 105 16.58 0.50 3.38
C ASN A 105 15.97 1.24 2.18
N ILE A 106 15.59 0.53 1.12
CA ILE A 106 14.95 1.11 -0.07
C ILE A 106 13.68 1.87 0.34
N ARG A 107 12.76 1.23 1.05
CA ARG A 107 11.51 1.85 1.50
C ARG A 107 11.75 3.11 2.33
N ARG A 108 12.65 3.05 3.32
CA ARG A 108 12.95 4.20 4.20
C ARG A 108 13.55 5.37 3.44
N ARG A 109 14.49 5.12 2.53
CA ARG A 109 15.10 6.17 1.70
C ARG A 109 14.06 6.84 0.79
N ILE A 110 13.15 6.07 0.18
CA ILE A 110 12.07 6.65 -0.61
C ILE A 110 11.15 7.51 0.27
N LEU A 111 10.76 7.03 1.47
CA LEU A 111 9.92 7.77 2.43
C LEU A 111 10.53 9.12 2.86
N GLU A 112 11.86 9.19 2.98
CA GLU A 112 12.59 10.40 3.33
C GLU A 112 12.56 11.44 2.18
N GLU A 113 12.78 10.97 0.95
CA GLU A 113 13.04 11.78 -0.24
C GLU A 113 11.77 12.33 -0.92
N VAL A 114 10.64 11.63 -0.86
CA VAL A 114 9.40 12.10 -1.51
C VAL A 114 8.34 12.56 -0.52
N LYS A 115 7.66 13.68 -0.84
CA LYS A 115 6.62 14.30 0.02
C LYS A 115 5.19 14.02 -0.46
N VAL A 116 4.97 12.84 -1.01
CA VAL A 116 3.63 12.30 -1.35
C VAL A 116 3.34 11.04 -0.54
N PRO A 117 2.07 10.64 -0.37
CA PRO A 117 1.73 9.38 0.27
C PRO A 117 2.37 8.17 -0.42
N ILE A 118 2.89 7.24 0.38
CA ILE A 118 3.54 6.02 -0.11
C ILE A 118 2.73 4.78 0.24
N GLY A 119 2.48 3.95 -0.75
CA GLY A 119 1.86 2.63 -0.59
C GLY A 119 2.85 1.48 -0.69
N THR A 120 2.47 0.33 -0.13
CA THR A 120 3.24 -0.93 -0.28
C THR A 120 2.30 -2.13 -0.45
N VAL A 121 2.89 -3.29 -0.76
CA VAL A 121 2.21 -4.58 -0.74
C VAL A 121 2.95 -5.52 0.25
N PRO A 122 2.57 -5.54 1.54
CA PRO A 122 3.31 -6.25 2.59
C PRO A 122 3.61 -7.74 2.30
N ILE A 123 2.74 -8.43 1.57
CA ILE A 123 2.93 -9.85 1.19
C ILE A 123 4.22 -10.06 0.37
N TYR A 124 4.72 -9.04 -0.34
CA TYR A 124 5.95 -9.16 -1.12
C TYR A 124 7.15 -9.33 -0.20
N GLN A 125 7.32 -8.39 0.74
CA GLN A 125 8.42 -8.48 1.69
C GLN A 125 8.28 -9.69 2.60
N ALA A 126 7.08 -9.98 3.13
CA ALA A 126 6.87 -11.13 3.99
C ALA A 126 7.23 -12.45 3.29
N GLY A 127 6.78 -12.63 2.04
CA GLY A 127 7.10 -13.80 1.24
C GLY A 127 8.58 -13.92 0.88
N ILE A 128 9.25 -12.81 0.57
CA ILE A 128 10.69 -12.78 0.25
C ILE A 128 11.53 -13.09 1.50
N GLU A 129 11.21 -12.48 2.64
CA GLU A 129 11.90 -12.75 3.90
C GLU A 129 11.69 -14.20 4.36
N ALA A 130 10.49 -14.77 4.15
CA ALA A 130 10.22 -16.19 4.40
C ALA A 130 11.07 -17.08 3.47
N ALA A 131 11.08 -16.80 2.16
CA ALA A 131 11.87 -17.54 1.20
C ALA A 131 13.39 -17.50 1.51
N ARG A 132 13.90 -16.37 2.03
CA ARG A 132 15.30 -16.26 2.50
C ARG A 132 15.60 -17.18 3.70
N LYS A 133 14.61 -17.48 4.55
CA LYS A 133 14.76 -18.35 5.74
C LYS A 133 14.55 -19.84 5.41
N SER A 134 13.48 -20.18 4.70
CA SER A 134 13.00 -21.56 4.53
C SER A 134 13.03 -22.07 3.07
N LYS A 135 13.57 -21.28 2.14
CA LYS A 135 13.69 -21.54 0.69
C LYS A 135 12.41 -21.42 -0.13
N LEU A 136 11.21 -21.45 0.49
CA LEU A 136 9.95 -21.30 -0.24
C LEU A 136 9.13 -20.13 0.28
N LEU A 137 8.56 -19.36 -0.65
CA LEU A 137 7.69 -18.24 -0.32
C LEU A 137 6.40 -18.67 0.41
N VAL A 138 5.91 -19.87 0.10
CA VAL A 138 4.69 -20.41 0.69
C VAL A 138 4.86 -20.80 2.16
N ASP A 139 6.08 -20.86 2.70
CA ASP A 139 6.29 -21.18 4.11
C ASP A 139 6.08 -19.97 5.04
N MET A 140 5.70 -18.81 4.49
CA MET A 140 5.34 -17.61 5.24
C MET A 140 4.24 -17.92 6.27
N THR A 141 4.38 -17.40 7.48
CA THR A 141 3.38 -17.53 8.55
C THR A 141 2.52 -16.27 8.70
N GLU A 142 1.41 -16.39 9.43
CA GLU A 142 0.59 -15.23 9.85
C GLU A 142 1.42 -14.19 10.62
N ASP A 143 2.36 -14.63 11.45
CA ASP A 143 3.26 -13.76 12.18
C ASP A 143 4.21 -12.98 11.25
N ASP A 144 4.67 -13.59 10.16
CA ASP A 144 5.57 -12.92 9.20
C ASP A 144 4.85 -11.75 8.52
N ILE A 145 3.62 -11.94 8.05
CA ILE A 145 2.86 -10.85 7.42
C ILE A 145 2.47 -9.75 8.41
N LEU A 146 2.07 -10.10 9.63
CA LEU A 146 1.73 -9.13 10.67
C LEU A 146 2.96 -8.28 11.08
N LYS A 147 4.13 -8.90 11.22
CA LYS A 147 5.39 -8.19 11.51
C LYS A 147 5.76 -7.21 10.39
N VAL A 148 5.57 -7.59 9.13
CA VAL A 148 5.83 -6.70 7.99
C VAL A 148 4.84 -5.53 7.95
N ILE A 149 3.55 -5.77 8.18
CA ILE A 149 2.54 -4.71 8.29
C ILE A 149 2.92 -3.72 9.40
N GLU A 150 3.28 -4.22 10.59
CA GLU A 150 3.70 -3.36 11.70
C GLU A 150 4.97 -2.57 11.35
N LYS A 151 5.96 -3.23 10.75
CA LYS A 151 7.22 -2.59 10.31
C LYS A 151 6.95 -1.46 9.33
N HIS A 152 6.16 -1.71 8.29
CA HIS A 152 5.78 -0.70 7.29
C HIS A 152 5.03 0.47 7.91
N GLY A 153 4.10 0.17 8.84
CA GLY A 153 3.37 1.19 9.58
C GLY A 153 4.27 2.10 10.42
N LYS A 154 5.30 1.52 11.08
CA LYS A 154 6.31 2.26 11.85
C LYS A 154 7.25 3.08 10.98
N ASP A 155 7.65 2.57 9.81
CA ASP A 155 8.48 3.32 8.87
C ASP A 155 7.71 4.51 8.27
N GLY A 156 6.38 4.39 8.16
CA GLY A 156 5.49 5.49 7.78
C GLY A 156 4.69 5.28 6.53
N VAL A 157 4.57 4.05 6.03
CA VAL A 157 3.72 3.73 4.88
C VAL A 157 2.29 4.24 5.10
N ASP A 158 1.75 4.96 4.13
CA ASP A 158 0.47 5.68 4.22
C ASP A 158 -0.73 4.79 3.89
N PHE A 159 -0.55 3.79 3.02
CA PHE A 159 -1.56 2.79 2.69
C PHE A 159 -0.93 1.44 2.30
N MET A 160 -1.69 0.36 2.46
CA MET A 160 -1.21 -0.99 2.15
C MET A 160 -2.22 -1.72 1.28
N THR A 161 -1.74 -2.40 0.24
CA THR A 161 -2.55 -3.34 -0.51
C THR A 161 -2.52 -4.69 0.18
N ILE A 162 -3.63 -5.08 0.78
CA ILE A 162 -3.81 -6.38 1.46
C ILE A 162 -4.80 -7.21 0.67
N HIS A 163 -4.39 -8.43 0.30
CA HIS A 163 -5.15 -9.33 -0.56
C HIS A 163 -6.10 -10.24 0.25
N ALA A 164 -6.79 -9.68 1.25
CA ALA A 164 -7.69 -10.42 2.14
C ALA A 164 -8.93 -11.01 1.42
N GLY A 165 -9.22 -10.54 0.20
CA GLY A 165 -10.31 -11.07 -0.64
C GLY A 165 -9.97 -12.34 -1.41
N ILE A 166 -8.74 -12.85 -1.33
CA ILE A 166 -8.36 -14.14 -1.95
C ILE A 166 -8.74 -15.24 -0.98
N THR A 167 -9.94 -15.80 -1.14
CA THR A 167 -10.47 -16.89 -0.31
C THR A 167 -10.18 -18.25 -0.91
N ARG A 168 -10.22 -19.31 -0.10
CA ARG A 168 -10.12 -20.70 -0.57
C ARG A 168 -11.15 -21.02 -1.64
N GLU A 169 -12.40 -20.59 -1.46
CA GLU A 169 -13.46 -20.74 -2.47
C GLU A 169 -13.08 -20.07 -3.81
N THR A 170 -12.52 -18.87 -3.75
CA THR A 170 -12.07 -18.14 -4.94
C THR A 170 -10.96 -18.89 -5.66
N VAL A 171 -9.99 -19.46 -4.93
CA VAL A 171 -8.90 -20.26 -5.51
C VAL A 171 -9.44 -21.53 -6.18
N GLU A 172 -10.31 -22.29 -5.51
CA GLU A 172 -10.93 -23.50 -6.06
C GLU A 172 -11.73 -23.21 -7.33
N ARG A 173 -12.45 -22.08 -7.37
CA ARG A 173 -13.19 -21.65 -8.56
C ARG A 173 -12.25 -21.27 -9.70
N LEU A 174 -11.16 -20.56 -9.42
CA LEU A 174 -10.18 -20.16 -10.43
C LEU A 174 -9.48 -21.35 -11.09
N GLN A 175 -9.23 -22.43 -10.35
CA GLN A 175 -8.69 -23.68 -10.90
C GLN A 175 -9.65 -24.33 -11.93
N LYS A 176 -10.96 -24.15 -11.77
CA LYS A 176 -11.99 -24.77 -12.64
C LYS A 176 -12.37 -23.94 -13.85
N ILE A 177 -12.31 -22.60 -13.76
CA ILE A 177 -12.77 -21.69 -14.82
C ILE A 177 -11.88 -21.75 -16.08
N GLY A 178 -10.59 -22.12 -15.94
CA GLY A 178 -9.68 -22.18 -17.08
C GLY A 178 -9.36 -20.80 -17.67
N ARG A 179 -9.06 -19.81 -16.83
CA ARG A 179 -8.60 -18.48 -17.30
C ARG A 179 -7.33 -18.63 -18.14
N VAL A 180 -7.31 -17.99 -19.32
CA VAL A 180 -6.17 -18.00 -20.24
C VAL A 180 -4.85 -17.59 -19.56
N ALA A 181 -4.88 -16.53 -18.74
CA ALA A 181 -3.70 -15.98 -18.06
C ALA A 181 -3.64 -16.30 -16.54
N GLY A 182 -4.52 -17.18 -16.04
CA GLY A 182 -4.54 -17.55 -14.62
C GLY A 182 -4.73 -16.38 -13.64
N ILE A 183 -3.90 -16.35 -12.59
CA ILE A 183 -3.87 -15.30 -11.56
C ILE A 183 -2.71 -14.34 -11.87
N VAL A 184 -3.04 -13.14 -12.35
CA VAL A 184 -2.04 -12.12 -12.75
C VAL A 184 -1.63 -11.15 -11.64
N SER A 185 -2.34 -11.15 -10.51
CA SER A 185 -1.89 -10.43 -9.31
C SER A 185 -0.78 -11.24 -8.64
N ARG A 186 0.42 -10.68 -8.53
CA ARG A 186 1.55 -11.32 -7.81
C ARG A 186 1.17 -11.66 -6.37
N GLY A 187 0.58 -10.70 -5.64
CA GLY A 187 0.17 -10.91 -4.25
C GLY A 187 -0.96 -11.93 -4.12
N GLY A 188 -1.90 -11.93 -5.07
CA GLY A 188 -2.94 -12.95 -5.15
C GLY A 188 -2.39 -14.34 -5.47
N ALA A 189 -1.37 -14.44 -6.34
CA ALA A 189 -0.73 -15.70 -6.67
C ALA A 189 0.07 -16.27 -5.48
N PHE A 190 0.73 -15.41 -4.69
CA PHE A 190 1.41 -15.80 -3.45
C PHE A 190 0.43 -16.43 -2.48
N LEU A 191 -0.68 -15.74 -2.18
CA LEU A 191 -1.71 -16.26 -1.27
C LEU A 191 -2.42 -17.49 -1.81
N ALA A 192 -2.76 -17.53 -3.10
CA ALA A 192 -3.36 -18.72 -3.69
C ALA A 192 -2.42 -19.94 -3.57
N SER A 193 -1.11 -19.75 -3.77
CA SER A 193 -0.13 -20.82 -3.60
C SER A 193 -0.02 -21.25 -2.13
N TRP A 194 -0.09 -20.30 -1.19
CA TRP A 194 -0.10 -20.58 0.24
C TRP A 194 -1.34 -21.40 0.65
N ILE A 195 -2.53 -20.99 0.21
CA ILE A 195 -3.81 -21.67 0.44
C ILE A 195 -3.76 -23.10 -0.08
N LEU A 196 -3.30 -23.30 -1.33
CA LEU A 196 -3.20 -24.64 -1.93
C LEU A 196 -2.20 -25.54 -1.19
N ARG A 197 -1.11 -24.95 -0.68
CA ARG A 197 -0.07 -25.70 0.04
C ARG A 197 -0.53 -26.16 1.43
N HIS A 198 -1.28 -25.30 2.13
CA HIS A 198 -1.67 -25.51 3.53
C HIS A 198 -3.11 -26.02 3.69
N GLU A 199 -3.92 -25.95 2.64
CA GLU A 199 -5.35 -26.29 2.64
C GLU A 199 -6.16 -25.50 3.68
N ARG A 200 -5.70 -24.27 3.99
CA ARG A 200 -6.32 -23.35 4.96
C ARG A 200 -6.90 -22.13 4.26
N GLU A 201 -7.85 -21.48 4.93
CA GLU A 201 -8.30 -20.15 4.52
C GLU A 201 -7.17 -19.13 4.70
N ASN A 202 -7.20 -18.06 3.89
CA ASN A 202 -6.33 -16.89 4.02
C ASN A 202 -6.39 -16.28 5.43
#